data_AF-A0A1Q9S6A5-F1
#
_entry.id   AF-A0A1Q9S6A5-F1
#
_cell.length_a   1.000
_cell.length_b   1.000
_cell.length_c   1.000
_cell.angle_alpha   90.00
_cell.angle_beta   90.00
_cell.angle_gamma   90.00
#
_symmetry.space_group_name_H-M   'P 1'
#
loop_
_entity.id
_entity.type
_entity.pdbx_description
1 polymer ?
#
loop_
_entity_poly.entity_id
_entity_poly.type
_entity_poly.pdbx_seq_one_letter_code
_entity_poly.pdbx_strand_id
1 'polypeptide(L)'
;MHPDAPVTEEPRPAHRSSGPRTAGKRNTPIRSKVTSMLVQPYEMMDARQAADALDAYLAERDPALRRLRGALADGGLDPDETLDGSVYSVSPLWAWITARITELGVDPHALADDPTRPGWPSWARHGRLVDPHPPAETIALVDGFASYLGRVIDAAAPDAAGRSGSTSSPTTRCSTIPCSPPTTTRSSCPPSRSTAPTSPLTADPP
;
A
#
# COMPACT_ATOMS: atom_id res chain seq x y z
N MET A 1 47.50 32.96 -33.79
CA MET A 1 47.65 34.24 -34.50
C MET A 1 46.27 34.87 -34.59
N HIS A 2 46.02 35.87 -33.75
CA HIS A 2 44.91 36.82 -33.87
C HIS A 2 45.22 37.83 -34.99
N PRO A 3 44.20 38.47 -35.56
CA PRO A 3 44.11 39.91 -35.29
C PRO A 3 42.70 40.38 -34.86
N ASP A 4 42.73 41.35 -33.95
CA ASP A 4 41.68 42.28 -33.50
C ASP A 4 41.08 43.11 -34.66
N ALA A 5 39.79 43.46 -34.70
CA ALA A 5 39.09 44.63 -34.11
C ALA A 5 38.04 45.10 -35.19
N PRO A 6 36.98 45.90 -34.92
CA PRO A 6 36.96 47.02 -33.98
C PRO A 6 35.72 47.23 -33.09
N VAL A 7 35.99 47.94 -32.00
CA VAL A 7 35.10 48.66 -31.09
C VAL A 7 34.29 49.72 -31.85
N THR A 8 33.01 49.85 -31.53
CA THR A 8 32.22 51.06 -31.82
C THR A 8 31.63 51.57 -30.51
N GLU A 9 32.01 52.81 -30.19
CA GLU A 9 31.65 53.56 -28.99
C GLU A 9 30.33 54.34 -29.21
N GLU A 10 29.69 54.59 -28.08
CA GLU A 10 28.50 55.38 -27.69
C GLU A 10 27.81 56.37 -28.65
N PRO A 11 26.50 56.64 -28.41
CA PRO A 11 26.20 57.88 -27.67
C PRO A 11 25.04 57.81 -26.66
N ARG A 12 25.28 58.29 -25.41
CA ARG A 12 24.30 59.03 -24.58
C ARG A 12 23.99 60.39 -25.24
N PRO A 13 22.88 61.11 -24.96
CA PRO A 13 22.19 61.22 -23.66
C PRO A 13 20.65 61.41 -23.71
N ALA A 14 19.98 61.39 -22.54
CA ALA A 14 19.06 62.46 -22.10
C ALA A 14 18.32 62.08 -20.80
N HIS A 15 18.46 62.96 -19.80
CA HIS A 15 17.62 63.01 -18.63
C HIS A 15 16.14 63.18 -19.01
N ARG A 16 15.23 62.41 -18.40
CA ARG A 16 13.81 62.79 -18.33
C ARG A 16 13.21 62.48 -16.96
N SER A 17 13.17 63.55 -16.16
CA SER A 17 12.06 64.04 -15.35
C SER A 17 11.21 63.05 -14.53
N SER A 18 11.31 63.23 -13.22
CA SER A 18 10.41 62.78 -12.16
C SER A 18 8.96 63.22 -12.42
N GLY A 19 8.03 62.26 -12.31
CA GLY A 19 6.60 62.52 -12.16
C GLY A 19 6.06 61.77 -10.93
N PRO A 20 5.17 62.36 -10.13
CA PRO A 20 4.64 61.72 -8.93
C PRO A 20 3.59 60.68 -9.31
N ARG A 21 3.88 59.39 -9.08
CA ARG A 21 2.87 58.33 -9.15
C ARG A 21 2.11 58.31 -7.84
N THR A 22 0.85 58.72 -7.93
CA THR A 22 -0.19 58.50 -6.94
C THR A 22 -0.21 57.04 -6.49
N ALA A 23 -0.26 56.85 -5.17
CA ALA A 23 -0.32 55.58 -4.49
C ALA A 23 -1.62 54.85 -4.84
N GLY A 24 -1.60 54.08 -5.93
CA GLY A 24 -2.56 53.01 -6.16
C GLY A 24 -2.36 51.95 -5.09
N LYS A 25 -3.36 51.80 -4.20
CA LYS A 25 -3.53 50.67 -3.28
C LYS A 25 -3.37 49.38 -4.08
N ARG A 26 -2.15 48.82 -4.07
CA ARG A 26 -1.92 47.45 -4.50
C ARG A 26 -2.48 46.58 -3.39
N ASN A 27 -3.69 46.09 -3.62
CA ASN A 27 -4.17 44.87 -3.00
C ASN A 27 -3.07 43.84 -3.18
N THR A 28 -2.31 43.60 -2.12
CA THR A 28 -1.50 42.40 -2.01
C THR A 28 -2.48 41.26 -2.19
N PRO A 29 -2.37 40.42 -3.25
CA PRO A 29 -3.08 39.17 -3.19
C PRO A 29 -2.51 38.50 -1.95
N ILE A 30 -3.40 38.21 -0.99
CA ILE A 30 -3.15 37.23 0.04
C ILE A 30 -2.82 35.98 -0.76
N ARG A 31 -1.53 35.79 -1.02
CA ARG A 31 -0.96 34.52 -1.43
C ARG A 31 -1.17 33.69 -0.19
N SER A 32 -2.39 33.16 -0.06
CA SER A 32 -2.65 32.00 0.74
C SER A 32 -1.51 31.08 0.37
N LYS A 33 -0.54 30.96 1.28
CA LYS A 33 0.18 29.72 1.41
C LYS A 33 -0.95 28.73 1.65
N VAL A 34 -1.50 28.20 0.56
CA VAL A 34 -1.74 26.77 0.48
C VAL A 34 -0.34 26.24 0.74
N THR A 35 -0.02 26.11 2.03
CA THR A 35 0.94 25.16 2.52
C THR A 35 0.56 23.94 1.73
N SER A 36 1.39 23.61 0.73
CA SER A 36 1.49 22.27 0.20
C SER A 36 1.23 21.40 1.40
N MET A 37 0.08 20.72 1.45
CA MET A 37 -0.23 19.79 2.52
C MET A 37 0.87 18.75 2.39
N LEU A 38 1.99 19.02 3.04
CA LEU A 38 3.20 18.24 2.96
C LEU A 38 2.76 16.91 3.52
N VAL A 39 2.69 15.94 2.62
CA VAL A 39 2.33 14.57 2.93
C VAL A 39 3.26 14.16 4.06
N GLN A 40 2.72 14.11 5.28
CA GLN A 40 3.51 13.95 6.49
C GLN A 40 4.04 12.53 6.52
N PRO A 41 5.33 12.31 6.80
CA PRO A 41 5.88 10.98 6.82
C PRO A 41 5.34 10.20 8.03
N TYR A 42 5.21 8.89 7.89
CA TYR A 42 4.55 8.02 8.87
C TYR A 42 5.13 8.16 10.29
N GLU A 43 6.45 8.34 10.43
CA GLU A 43 7.11 8.47 11.73
C GLU A 43 6.70 9.73 12.51
N MET A 44 6.05 10.69 11.85
CA MET A 44 5.55 11.90 12.50
C MET A 44 4.04 11.93 12.66
N MET A 45 3.31 10.89 12.22
CA MET A 45 1.85 10.84 12.34
C MET A 45 1.41 10.66 13.79
N ASP A 46 0.41 11.42 14.21
CA ASP A 46 -0.34 11.12 15.43
C ASP A 46 -1.27 9.90 15.24
N ALA A 47 -1.90 9.44 16.33
CA ALA A 47 -2.75 8.26 16.30
C ALA A 47 -3.95 8.40 15.35
N ARG A 48 -4.49 9.61 15.17
CA ARG A 48 -5.62 9.86 14.26
C ARG A 48 -5.14 9.80 12.81
N GLN A 49 -4.02 10.44 12.51
CA GLN A 49 -3.42 10.41 11.18
C GLN A 49 -3.03 8.99 10.77
N ALA A 50 -2.50 8.19 11.70
CA ALA A 50 -2.18 6.79 11.45
C ALA A 50 -3.45 5.95 11.18
N ALA A 51 -4.55 6.22 11.90
CA ALA A 51 -5.84 5.58 11.63
C ALA A 51 -6.38 5.96 10.24
N ASP A 52 -6.35 7.25 9.89
CA ASP A 52 -6.78 7.74 8.57
C ASP A 52 -5.93 7.11 7.44
N ALA A 53 -4.62 6.93 7.67
CA ALA A 53 -3.72 6.29 6.71
C ALA A 53 -3.97 4.77 6.59
N LEU A 54 -4.33 4.10 7.69
CA LEU A 54 -4.74 2.70 7.66
C LEU A 54 -6.06 2.54 6.88
N ASP A 55 -7.05 3.41 7.11
CA ASP A 55 -8.31 3.40 6.36
C ASP A 55 -8.07 3.62 4.86
N ALA A 56 -7.16 4.53 4.51
CA ALA A 56 -6.75 4.74 3.12
C ALA A 56 -6.12 3.48 2.50
N TYR A 57 -5.19 2.82 3.20
CA TYR A 57 -4.60 1.55 2.76
C TYR A 57 -5.67 0.47 2.54
N LEU A 58 -6.60 0.31 3.49
CA LEU A 58 -7.68 -0.68 3.39
C LEU A 58 -8.59 -0.41 2.19
N ALA A 59 -8.88 0.86 1.90
CA ALA A 59 -9.66 1.26 0.73
C ALA A 59 -8.90 1.06 -0.61
N GLU A 60 -7.58 1.19 -0.60
CA GLU A 60 -6.72 1.06 -1.78
C GLU A 60 -6.38 -0.42 -2.13
N ARG A 61 -6.64 -1.36 -1.20
CA ARG A 61 -6.25 -2.79 -1.28
C ARG A 61 -6.77 -3.52 -2.52
N ASP A 62 -8.05 -3.40 -2.83
CA ASP A 62 -8.66 -4.12 -3.95
C ASP A 62 -8.19 -3.59 -5.32
N PRO A 63 -8.11 -2.25 -5.55
CA PRO A 63 -7.42 -1.71 -6.71
C PRO A 63 -5.98 -2.21 -6.86
N ALA A 64 -5.19 -2.22 -5.78
CA ALA A 64 -3.80 -2.68 -5.80
C ALA A 64 -3.68 -4.15 -6.26
N LEU A 65 -4.54 -5.02 -5.73
CA LEU A 65 -4.57 -6.43 -6.12
C LEU A 65 -4.98 -6.65 -7.57
N ARG A 66 -5.91 -5.85 -8.10
CA ARG A 66 -6.24 -5.92 -9.54
C ARG A 66 -5.05 -5.57 -10.42
N ARG A 67 -4.25 -4.56 -10.04
CA ARG A 67 -3.02 -4.20 -10.77
C ARG A 67 -1.99 -5.32 -10.72
N LEU A 68 -1.77 -5.93 -9.54
CA LEU A 68 -0.86 -7.07 -9.41
C LEU A 68 -1.29 -8.24 -10.28
N ARG A 69 -2.58 -8.58 -10.29
CA ARG A 69 -3.12 -9.64 -11.14
C ARG A 69 -2.90 -9.36 -12.63
N GLY A 70 -3.07 -8.11 -13.06
CA GLY A 70 -2.71 -7.69 -14.42
C GLY A 70 -1.23 -7.89 -14.71
N ALA A 71 -0.34 -7.42 -13.82
CA ALA A 71 1.10 -7.57 -14.00
C ALA A 71 1.58 -9.03 -14.04
N LEU A 72 0.96 -9.91 -13.25
CA LEU A 72 1.23 -11.35 -13.29
C LEU A 72 0.81 -11.96 -14.64
N ALA A 73 -0.39 -11.62 -15.12
CA ALA A 73 -0.88 -12.08 -16.42
C ALA A 73 0.00 -11.58 -17.58
N ASP A 74 0.41 -10.31 -17.54
CA ASP A 74 1.35 -9.73 -18.51
C ASP A 74 2.73 -10.42 -18.46
N GLY A 75 3.12 -10.90 -17.28
CA GLY A 75 4.32 -11.72 -17.05
C GLY A 75 4.16 -13.20 -17.42
N GLY A 76 3.01 -13.62 -17.96
CA GLY A 76 2.74 -15.00 -18.38
C GLY A 76 2.42 -15.97 -17.24
N LEU A 77 2.16 -15.46 -16.03
CA LEU A 77 1.71 -16.26 -14.89
C LEU A 77 0.19 -16.27 -14.79
N ASP A 78 -0.39 -17.39 -14.35
CA ASP A 78 -1.80 -17.43 -13.99
C ASP A 78 -2.00 -16.71 -12.63
N PRO A 79 -2.74 -15.59 -12.58
CA PRO A 79 -2.94 -14.86 -11.33
C PRO A 79 -3.79 -15.63 -10.30
N ASP A 80 -4.64 -16.56 -10.72
CA ASP A 80 -5.46 -17.37 -9.80
C ASP A 80 -4.66 -18.49 -9.15
N GLU A 81 -3.73 -19.11 -9.89
CA GLU A 81 -2.80 -20.08 -9.34
C GLU A 81 -1.74 -19.40 -8.44
N THR A 82 -1.24 -18.23 -8.85
CA THR A 82 -0.17 -17.54 -8.14
C THR A 82 -0.65 -16.87 -6.85
N LEU A 83 -1.89 -16.36 -6.83
CA LEU A 83 -2.49 -15.67 -5.68
C LEU A 83 -3.55 -16.56 -4.98
N ASP A 84 -3.18 -17.80 -4.67
CA ASP A 84 -4.02 -18.83 -4.08
C ASP A 84 -4.48 -18.56 -2.63
N GLY A 85 -3.99 -17.48 -2.00
CA GLY A 85 -4.27 -17.12 -0.61
C GLY A 85 -3.45 -17.91 0.41
N SER A 86 -2.52 -18.73 -0.04
CA SER A 86 -1.63 -19.53 0.80
C SER A 86 -0.41 -18.74 1.27
N VAL A 87 0.10 -19.08 2.46
CA VAL A 87 1.42 -18.59 2.90
C VAL A 87 2.54 -19.13 2.00
N TYR A 88 2.33 -20.29 1.37
CA TYR A 88 3.33 -20.92 0.51
C TYR A 88 3.54 -20.20 -0.83
N SER A 89 2.55 -19.44 -1.33
CA SER A 89 2.70 -18.65 -2.55
C SER A 89 3.44 -17.32 -2.34
N VAL A 90 3.63 -16.89 -1.08
CA VAL A 90 4.30 -15.63 -0.75
C VAL A 90 5.75 -15.61 -1.24
N SER A 91 6.52 -16.67 -0.98
CA SER A 91 7.93 -16.75 -1.38
C SER A 91 8.14 -16.75 -2.90
N PRO A 92 7.47 -17.62 -3.70
CA PRO A 92 7.62 -17.58 -5.15
C PRO A 92 7.10 -16.27 -5.77
N LEU A 93 6.00 -15.71 -5.25
CA LEU A 93 5.52 -14.40 -5.68
C LEU A 93 6.56 -13.30 -5.43
N TRP A 94 7.17 -13.27 -4.24
CA TRP A 94 8.21 -12.29 -3.91
C TRP A 94 9.45 -12.45 -4.79
N ALA A 95 9.84 -13.69 -5.11
CA ALA A 95 10.94 -13.95 -6.03
C ALA A 95 10.65 -13.39 -7.44
N TRP A 96 9.43 -13.60 -7.95
CA TRP A 96 9.01 -13.02 -9.22
C TRP A 96 9.00 -11.48 -9.19
N ILE A 97 8.47 -10.87 -8.12
CA ILE A 97 8.46 -9.41 -7.95
C ILE A 97 9.88 -8.84 -7.93
N THR A 98 10.79 -9.44 -7.17
CA THR A 98 12.17 -8.93 -7.08
C THR A 98 12.95 -9.06 -8.38
N ALA A 99 12.72 -10.15 -9.15
CA ALA A 99 13.23 -10.26 -10.51
C ALA A 99 12.69 -9.13 -11.40
N ARG A 100 11.38 -8.87 -11.34
CA ARG A 100 10.74 -7.80 -12.12
C ARG A 100 11.23 -6.41 -11.72
N ILE A 101 11.42 -6.14 -10.44
CA ILE A 101 11.97 -4.87 -9.95
C ILE A 101 13.40 -4.66 -10.49
N THR A 102 14.19 -5.73 -10.54
CA THR A 102 15.56 -5.67 -11.10
C THR A 102 15.55 -5.31 -12.57
N GLU A 103 14.59 -5.84 -13.34
CA GLU A 103 14.39 -5.49 -14.76
C GLU A 103 13.93 -4.04 -14.97
N LEU A 104 13.05 -3.54 -14.09
CA LEU A 104 12.51 -2.18 -14.16
C LEU A 104 13.55 -1.12 -13.77
N GLY A 105 14.49 -1.45 -12.89
CA GLY A 105 15.54 -0.54 -12.46
C GLY A 105 15.02 0.63 -11.63
N VAL A 106 15.52 1.83 -11.93
CA VAL A 106 15.19 3.08 -11.23
C VAL A 106 14.56 4.07 -12.19
N ASP A 107 13.72 4.96 -11.67
CA ASP A 107 13.13 6.02 -12.49
C ASP A 107 14.21 7.01 -12.95
N PRO A 108 14.19 7.46 -14.22
CA PRO A 108 15.13 8.46 -14.72
C PRO A 108 14.85 9.88 -14.18
N HIS A 109 13.64 10.16 -13.67
CA HIS A 109 13.30 11.46 -13.10
C HIS A 109 13.73 11.56 -11.64
N ALA A 110 14.01 12.78 -11.19
CA ALA A 110 14.14 13.03 -9.76
C ALA A 110 12.76 12.88 -9.10
N LEU A 111 12.73 12.35 -7.88
CA LEU A 111 11.50 12.13 -7.10
C LEU A 111 10.62 13.38 -6.94
N ALA A 112 11.26 14.55 -6.92
CA ALA A 112 10.56 15.83 -6.83
C ALA A 112 9.75 16.17 -8.09
N ASP A 113 10.18 15.67 -9.25
CA ASP A 113 9.65 15.99 -10.57
C ASP A 113 8.87 14.82 -11.20
N ASP A 114 8.76 13.69 -10.51
CA ASP A 114 8.04 12.52 -11.01
C ASP A 114 6.53 12.83 -11.21
N PRO A 115 6.03 12.79 -12.46
CA PRO A 115 4.64 13.11 -12.78
C PRO A 115 3.64 12.04 -12.29
N THR A 116 4.10 10.84 -11.97
CA THR A 116 3.27 9.71 -11.53
C THR A 116 2.98 9.74 -10.03
N ARG A 117 3.77 10.51 -9.26
CA ARG A 117 3.68 10.61 -7.79
C ARG A 117 2.27 10.88 -7.23
N PRO A 118 1.42 11.73 -7.85
CA PRO A 118 0.05 11.94 -7.37
C PRO A 118 -0.82 10.67 -7.41
N GLY A 119 -0.53 9.73 -8.32
CA GLY A 119 -1.24 8.47 -8.49
C GLY A 119 -0.70 7.31 -7.65
N TRP A 120 0.36 7.53 -6.88
CA TRP A 120 0.95 6.51 -6.02
C TRP A 120 0.02 6.14 -4.86
N PRO A 121 0.11 4.89 -4.35
CA PRO A 121 -0.62 4.50 -3.16
C PRO A 121 -0.26 5.41 -1.98
N SER A 122 -1.21 5.59 -1.06
CA SER A 122 -1.07 6.43 0.13
C SER A 122 0.28 6.20 0.83
N TRP A 123 0.65 4.94 1.08
CA TRP A 123 1.88 4.63 1.80
C TRP A 123 3.15 5.12 1.09
N ALA A 124 3.20 5.06 -0.24
CA ALA A 124 4.37 5.53 -1.00
C ALA A 124 4.43 7.06 -1.01
N ARG A 125 3.29 7.74 -0.94
CA ARG A 125 3.23 9.21 -0.81
C ARG A 125 3.73 9.68 0.56
N HIS A 126 3.43 8.93 1.62
CA HIS A 126 3.88 9.16 3.01
C HIS A 126 5.25 8.55 3.31
N GLY A 127 5.84 7.79 2.39
CA GLY A 127 7.12 7.13 2.56
C GLY A 127 8.31 8.08 2.35
N ARG A 128 9.43 7.78 3.02
CA ARG A 128 10.73 8.41 2.71
C ARG A 128 11.39 7.71 1.53
N LEU A 129 10.89 7.96 0.33
CA LEU A 129 11.62 7.63 -0.89
C LEU A 129 12.73 8.67 -1.10
N VAL A 130 13.87 8.21 -1.62
CA VAL A 130 15.04 9.04 -1.92
C VAL A 130 15.51 8.72 -3.34
N ASP A 131 16.21 9.66 -3.97
CA ASP A 131 16.79 9.45 -5.29
C ASP A 131 18.03 8.53 -5.22
N PRO A 132 18.23 7.64 -6.22
CA PRO A 132 17.27 7.29 -7.28
C PRO A 132 16.11 6.46 -6.72
N HIS A 133 14.88 6.76 -7.13
CA HIS A 133 13.68 6.08 -6.63
C HIS A 133 13.20 4.99 -7.60
N PRO A 134 12.44 3.99 -7.13
CA PRO A 134 11.81 3.01 -8.01
C PRO A 134 10.78 3.66 -8.95
N PRO A 135 10.62 3.17 -10.18
CA PRO A 135 9.56 3.63 -11.07
C PRO A 135 8.17 3.28 -10.51
N ALA A 136 7.14 3.95 -11.03
CA ALA A 136 5.76 3.77 -10.60
C ALA A 136 5.28 2.30 -10.68
N GLU A 137 5.74 1.55 -11.69
CA GLU A 137 5.43 0.13 -11.84
C GLU A 137 5.95 -0.70 -10.66
N THR A 138 7.17 -0.44 -10.18
CA THR A 138 7.72 -1.11 -8.99
C THR A 138 6.89 -0.81 -7.75
N ILE A 139 6.47 0.44 -7.58
CA ILE A 139 5.61 0.85 -6.46
C ILE A 139 4.27 0.11 -6.51
N ALA A 140 3.66 0.00 -7.70
CA ALA A 140 2.41 -0.73 -7.89
C ALA A 140 2.53 -2.24 -7.60
N LEU A 141 3.67 -2.86 -7.94
CA LEU A 141 3.94 -4.28 -7.62
C LEU A 141 4.03 -4.50 -6.11
N VAL A 142 4.79 -3.66 -5.40
CA VAL A 142 4.95 -3.75 -3.94
C VAL A 142 3.61 -3.47 -3.23
N ASP A 143 2.84 -2.50 -3.72
CA ASP A 143 1.50 -2.18 -3.22
C ASP A 143 0.53 -3.36 -3.32
N GLY A 144 0.51 -4.00 -4.49
CA GLY A 144 -0.28 -5.21 -4.71
C GLY A 144 0.18 -6.39 -3.84
N PHE A 145 1.48 -6.55 -3.64
CA PHE A 145 2.03 -7.59 -2.76
C PHE A 145 1.67 -7.37 -1.30
N ALA A 146 1.84 -6.15 -0.79
CA ALA A 146 1.44 -5.79 0.57
C ALA A 146 -0.08 -6.02 0.77
N SER A 147 -0.88 -5.72 -0.25
CA SER A 147 -2.32 -5.98 -0.26
C SER A 147 -2.65 -7.48 -0.24
N TYR A 148 -1.86 -8.30 -0.94
CA TYR A 148 -1.99 -9.76 -0.94
C TYR A 148 -1.64 -10.35 0.42
N LEU A 149 -0.52 -9.92 1.02
CA LEU A 149 -0.13 -10.31 2.37
C LEU A 149 -1.22 -9.98 3.39
N GLY A 150 -1.84 -8.80 3.29
CA GLY A 150 -2.99 -8.43 4.12
C GLY A 150 -4.11 -9.47 4.04
N ARG A 151 -4.48 -9.92 2.83
CA ARG A 151 -5.50 -10.97 2.66
C ARG A 151 -5.08 -12.34 3.22
N VAL A 152 -3.82 -12.74 3.02
CA VAL A 152 -3.29 -14.01 3.56
C VAL A 152 -3.34 -13.99 5.09
N ILE A 153 -2.95 -12.87 5.70
CA ILE A 153 -2.96 -12.69 7.17
C ILE A 153 -4.39 -12.69 7.71
N ASP A 154 -5.30 -11.94 7.08
CA ASP A 154 -6.72 -11.91 7.47
C ASP A 154 -7.35 -13.32 7.46
N ALA A 155 -7.02 -14.12 6.45
CA ALA A 155 -7.51 -15.50 6.33
C ALA A 155 -6.88 -16.44 7.37
N ALA A 156 -5.60 -16.28 7.68
CA ALA A 156 -4.89 -17.11 8.65
C ALA A 156 -5.22 -16.78 10.11
N ALA A 157 -5.65 -15.55 10.40
CA ALA A 157 -5.93 -15.07 11.75
C ALA A 157 -7.22 -14.21 11.79
N PRO A 158 -8.40 -14.81 11.53
CA PRO A 158 -9.65 -14.05 11.48
C PRO A 158 -9.98 -13.34 12.81
N ASP A 159 -9.54 -13.90 13.94
CA ASP A 159 -9.74 -13.32 15.27
C ASP A 159 -8.76 -12.18 15.61
N ALA A 160 -7.77 -11.91 14.75
CA ALA A 160 -6.84 -10.79 14.94
C ALA A 160 -7.41 -9.45 14.46
N ALA A 161 -8.46 -9.47 13.64
CA ALA A 161 -9.06 -8.30 12.98
C ALA A 161 -9.73 -7.28 13.94
N GLY A 162 -9.73 -7.51 15.26
CA GLY A 162 -10.51 -6.71 16.22
C GLY A 162 -9.77 -6.25 17.49
N ARG A 163 -8.44 -6.38 17.59
CA ARG A 163 -7.70 -5.96 18.80
C ARG A 163 -7.05 -4.57 18.72
N SER A 164 -7.43 -3.79 17.72
CA SER A 164 -7.03 -2.38 17.60
C SER A 164 -8.09 -1.52 18.28
N GLY A 165 -7.90 -1.20 19.57
CA GLY A 165 -8.66 -0.12 20.24
C GLY A 165 -9.96 -0.52 20.92
N SER A 166 -9.92 -1.42 21.90
CA SER A 166 -10.90 -1.37 23.00
C SER A 166 -10.24 -1.83 24.29
N THR A 167 -9.68 -0.90 25.05
CA THR A 167 -9.66 -1.03 26.51
C THR A 167 -11.08 -0.82 27.02
N SER A 168 -12.02 -1.69 26.61
CA SER A 168 -13.22 -1.89 27.41
C SER A 168 -12.76 -2.57 28.69
N SER A 169 -12.75 -1.79 29.76
CA SER A 169 -12.53 -2.27 31.11
C SER A 169 -13.35 -3.55 31.35
N PRO A 170 -12.82 -4.55 32.09
CA PRO A 170 -13.63 -5.68 32.51
C PRO A 170 -14.66 -5.18 33.53
N THR A 171 -15.79 -4.67 33.06
CA THR A 171 -16.99 -4.60 33.89
C THR A 171 -17.48 -6.02 34.03
N THR A 172 -17.10 -6.61 35.16
CA THR A 172 -17.70 -7.78 35.77
C THR A 172 -19.21 -7.82 35.50
N ARG A 173 -19.64 -8.59 34.50
CA ARG A 173 -20.97 -9.18 34.53
C ARG A 173 -20.86 -10.43 35.38
N CYS A 174 -21.35 -10.33 36.61
CA CYS A 174 -21.84 -11.50 37.33
C CYS A 174 -22.82 -12.23 36.41
N SER A 175 -22.35 -13.30 35.78
CA SER A 175 -23.22 -14.28 35.16
C SER A 175 -23.86 -15.04 36.31
N THR A 176 -25.09 -14.66 36.66
CA THR A 176 -25.98 -15.49 37.47
C THR A 176 -26.23 -16.76 36.66
N ILE A 177 -25.48 -17.81 36.98
CA ILE A 177 -25.76 -19.17 36.54
C ILE A 177 -27.01 -19.62 37.32
N PRO A 178 -28.18 -19.84 36.69
CA PRO A 178 -29.20 -20.65 37.33
C PRO A 178 -28.69 -22.09 37.36
N CYS A 179 -28.38 -22.57 38.56
CA CYS A 179 -28.18 -23.98 38.85
C CYS A 179 -29.40 -24.77 38.36
N SER A 180 -29.21 -25.60 37.34
CA SER A 180 -30.11 -26.72 37.08
C SER A 180 -29.57 -27.95 37.82
N PRO A 181 -30.42 -28.70 38.57
CA PRO A 181 -29.96 -29.84 39.35
C PRO A 181 -29.62 -31.05 38.47
N PRO A 182 -28.71 -31.94 38.93
CA PRO A 182 -28.35 -33.14 38.17
C PRO A 182 -29.47 -34.19 38.28
N THR A 183 -30.04 -34.58 37.15
CA THR A 183 -30.85 -35.80 37.08
C THR A 183 -29.93 -36.96 36.69
N THR A 184 -29.48 -37.72 37.68
CA THR A 184 -28.88 -39.03 37.47
C THR A 184 -29.99 -40.06 37.29
N THR A 185 -30.04 -40.76 36.15
CA THR A 185 -30.50 -42.16 36.08
C THR A 185 -29.91 -42.85 34.84
N ARG A 186 -28.89 -43.67 35.10
CA ARG A 186 -28.65 -45.06 34.64
C ARG A 186 -28.82 -45.42 33.15
N SER A 187 -27.70 -45.91 32.62
CA SER A 187 -27.53 -47.27 32.07
C SER A 187 -28.27 -47.61 30.77
N SER A 188 -27.50 -47.79 29.68
CA SER A 188 -27.29 -49.09 29.03
C SER A 188 -26.35 -48.97 27.81
N CYS A 189 -25.19 -49.60 27.88
CA CYS A 189 -24.50 -50.20 26.72
C CYS A 189 -25.17 -51.58 26.48
N PRO A 190 -25.09 -52.25 25.29
CA PRO A 190 -23.81 -52.61 24.66
C PRO A 190 -23.90 -52.77 23.09
N PRO A 191 -23.12 -53.63 22.38
CA PRO A 191 -22.05 -53.19 21.47
C PRO A 191 -22.18 -53.75 20.04
N SER A 192 -21.11 -53.63 19.23
CA SER A 192 -20.87 -54.24 17.90
C SER A 192 -21.26 -53.33 16.72
N ARG A 193 -20.55 -53.28 15.58
CA ARG A 193 -19.80 -54.36 14.92
C ARG A 193 -18.79 -53.77 13.91
N SER A 194 -17.63 -54.41 13.88
CA SER A 194 -16.63 -54.38 12.82
C SER A 194 -17.21 -54.76 11.45
N THR A 195 -16.78 -54.09 10.38
CA THR A 195 -16.30 -54.73 9.13
C THR A 195 -15.72 -53.69 8.17
N ALA A 196 -14.41 -53.79 7.91
CA ALA A 196 -13.82 -53.38 6.64
C ALA A 196 -14.30 -54.32 5.51
N PRO A 197 -14.20 -53.87 4.25
CA PRO A 197 -13.68 -54.80 3.25
C PRO A 197 -12.54 -54.23 2.42
N THR A 198 -11.63 -55.17 2.18
CA THR A 198 -10.37 -55.18 1.44
C THR A 198 -10.62 -55.40 -0.07
N SER A 199 -9.93 -54.60 -0.91
CA SER A 199 -9.41 -54.90 -2.28
C SER A 199 -10.41 -55.21 -3.41
N PRO A 200 -10.02 -55.36 -4.72
CA PRO A 200 -8.69 -55.34 -5.39
C PRO A 200 -8.59 -54.39 -6.64
N LEU A 201 -7.42 -53.90 -7.04
CA LEU A 201 -6.47 -54.45 -8.05
C LEU A 201 -7.12 -55.05 -9.31
N THR A 202 -6.91 -54.43 -10.49
CA THR A 202 -6.85 -55.00 -11.88
C THR A 202 -6.84 -53.80 -12.87
N ALA A 203 -5.72 -53.40 -13.46
CA ALA A 203 -5.03 -53.88 -14.69
C ALA A 203 -5.44 -53.11 -15.97
N ASP A 204 -4.43 -52.49 -16.60
CA ASP A 204 -4.30 -52.23 -18.05
C ASP A 204 -4.41 -53.55 -18.86
N PRO A 205 -4.60 -53.59 -20.21
CA PRO A 205 -4.14 -52.63 -21.27
C PRO A 205 -5.21 -52.52 -22.41
N PRO A 206 -4.96 -52.39 -23.76
CA PRO A 206 -3.76 -52.48 -24.62
C PRO A 206 -3.03 -51.16 -24.94
#